data_AF-A0A5N6DDL6-F1
#
_entry.id   AF-A0A5N6DDL6-F1
#
_cell.length_a   1.000
_cell.length_b   1.000
_cell.length_c   1.000
_cell.angle_alpha   90.00
_cell.angle_beta   90.00
_cell.angle_gamma   90.00
#
_symmetry.space_group_name_H-M   'P 1'
#
loop_
_entity.id
_entity.type
_entity.pdbx_description
1 polymer ?
#
loop_
_entity_poly.entity_id
_entity_poly.type
_entity_poly.pdbx_seq_one_letter_code
_entity_poly.pdbx_strand_id
1 'polypeptide(L)'
;MGPKKGGENSKKAAGNARKAEAAAAKKAVEDQKRAAEEDKQWAKGSKGNAKKEAEEAKKADAARKKAERDAQLAAEEASQPSKPKGKSNQPVKKSRGLDLSQLDDQPASRKGAALNASGIDNALDALSLTGKESSKVDRHPERRYKAAYAAYEARRMPEVEQENPGLRRQQRMELIKKEFDKSEENPFNQVHVSFDASKDEIAAIRDAERKKTEARLTK
;
A
#
# COMPACT_ATOMS: atom_id res chain seq x y z
N MET A 1 -49.01 46.05 -51.56
CA MET A 1 -49.12 45.26 -50.32
C MET A 1 -47.73 45.16 -49.70
N GLY A 2 -47.46 45.88 -48.60
CA GLY A 2 -46.16 45.85 -47.93
C GLY A 2 -45.96 44.56 -47.13
N PRO A 3 -44.74 44.01 -47.06
CA PRO A 3 -44.50 42.76 -46.34
C PRO A 3 -44.73 42.98 -44.84
N LYS A 4 -45.58 42.12 -44.26
CA LYS A 4 -45.95 42.13 -42.85
C LYS A 4 -44.70 42.07 -41.96
N LYS A 5 -44.65 43.01 -41.01
CA LYS A 5 -43.83 43.02 -39.80
C LYS A 5 -44.16 41.75 -38.97
N GLY A 6 -43.59 40.62 -39.35
CA GLY A 6 -43.69 39.36 -38.60
C GLY A 6 -42.47 39.23 -37.71
N GLY A 7 -42.68 39.15 -36.40
CA GLY A 7 -41.63 38.93 -35.41
C GLY A 7 -40.70 37.78 -35.80
N GLU A 8 -39.45 37.89 -35.34
CA GLU A 8 -38.34 36.99 -35.68
C GLU A 8 -38.79 35.54 -35.87
N ASN A 9 -38.62 35.02 -37.10
CA ASN A 9 -38.95 33.63 -37.43
C ASN A 9 -38.31 32.71 -36.37
N SER A 10 -39.14 31.99 -35.61
CA SER A 10 -38.76 31.18 -34.43
C SER A 10 -37.53 30.29 -34.64
N LYS A 11 -37.33 29.78 -35.88
CA LYS A 11 -36.16 28.99 -36.25
C LYS A 11 -34.85 29.79 -36.28
N LYS A 12 -34.89 31.08 -36.66
CA LYS A 12 -33.76 32.01 -36.61
C LYS A 12 -33.44 32.44 -35.18
N ALA A 13 -34.47 32.66 -34.36
CA ALA A 13 -34.32 32.93 -32.93
C ALA A 13 -33.66 31.74 -32.21
N ALA A 14 -34.10 30.50 -32.48
CA ALA A 14 -33.50 29.29 -31.92
C ALA A 14 -32.04 29.07 -32.39
N GLY A 15 -31.72 29.39 -33.65
CA GLY A 15 -30.36 29.30 -34.16
C GLY A 15 -29.41 30.32 -33.51
N ASN A 16 -29.88 31.55 -33.29
CA ASN A 16 -29.13 32.57 -32.58
C ASN A 16 -28.97 32.23 -31.09
N ALA A 17 -30.00 31.66 -30.45
CA ALA A 17 -29.94 31.18 -29.08
C ALA A 17 -28.88 30.08 -28.91
N ARG A 18 -28.85 29.08 -29.80
CA ARG A 18 -27.81 28.02 -29.77
C ARG A 18 -26.39 28.55 -29.98
N LYS A 19 -26.21 29.57 -30.82
CA LYS A 19 -24.92 30.24 -31.00
C LYS A 19 -24.52 31.05 -29.76
N ALA A 20 -25.48 31.71 -29.10
CA ALA A 20 -25.24 32.42 -27.85
C ALA A 20 -24.90 31.47 -26.70
N GLU A 21 -25.59 30.33 -26.58
CA GLU A 21 -25.30 29.27 -25.61
C GLU A 21 -23.91 28.65 -25.84
N ALA A 22 -23.53 28.36 -27.09
CA ALA A 22 -22.20 27.86 -27.41
C ALA A 22 -21.10 28.88 -27.10
N ALA A 23 -21.35 30.17 -27.34
CA ALA A 23 -20.42 31.24 -26.98
C ALA A 23 -20.33 31.41 -25.45
N ALA A 24 -21.45 31.33 -24.73
CA ALA A 24 -21.50 31.39 -23.28
C ALA A 24 -20.80 30.19 -22.64
N ALA A 25 -20.96 28.98 -23.18
CA ALA A 25 -20.26 27.79 -22.72
C ALA A 25 -18.74 27.90 -22.91
N LYS A 26 -18.28 28.44 -24.05
CA LYS A 26 -16.85 28.70 -24.26
C LYS A 26 -16.29 29.73 -23.29
N LYS A 27 -17.01 30.84 -23.07
CA LYS A 27 -16.64 31.84 -22.07
C LYS A 27 -16.62 31.25 -20.66
N ALA A 28 -17.60 30.43 -20.28
CA ALA A 28 -17.62 29.76 -18.98
C ALA A 28 -16.41 28.83 -18.78
N VAL A 29 -15.98 28.11 -19.82
CA VAL A 29 -14.77 27.28 -19.76
C VAL A 29 -13.50 28.13 -19.63
N GLU A 30 -13.40 29.25 -20.34
CA GLU A 30 -12.26 30.18 -20.21
C GLU A 30 -12.24 30.86 -18.84
N ASP A 31 -13.40 31.27 -18.32
CA ASP A 31 -13.54 31.87 -17.00
C ASP A 31 -13.21 30.85 -15.90
N GLN A 32 -13.61 29.57 -16.06
CA GLN A 32 -13.20 28.49 -15.15
C GLN A 32 -11.69 28.26 -15.17
N LYS A 33 -11.06 28.30 -16.36
CA LYS A 33 -9.60 28.17 -16.47
C LYS A 33 -8.89 29.34 -15.80
N ARG A 34 -9.35 30.58 -16.04
CA ARG A 34 -8.80 31.78 -15.42
C ARG A 34 -8.96 31.77 -13.90
N ALA A 35 -10.14 31.38 -13.40
CA ALA A 35 -10.38 31.23 -11.98
C ALA A 35 -9.47 30.17 -11.35
N ALA A 36 -9.27 29.02 -12.01
CA ALA A 36 -8.36 27.99 -11.52
C ALA A 36 -6.88 28.41 -11.54
N GLU A 37 -6.47 29.25 -12.50
CA GLU A 37 -5.12 29.82 -12.53
C GLU A 37 -4.94 30.91 -11.47
N GLU A 38 -5.93 31.75 -11.26
CA GLU A 38 -5.95 32.78 -10.23
C GLU A 38 -5.93 32.16 -8.82
N ASP A 39 -6.72 31.11 -8.58
CA ASP A 39 -6.69 30.34 -7.32
C ASP A 39 -5.31 29.74 -7.05
N LYS A 40 -4.62 29.22 -8.08
CA LYS A 40 -3.24 28.72 -7.94
C LYS A 40 -2.26 29.84 -7.61
N GLN A 41 -2.45 31.03 -8.17
CA GLN A 41 -1.60 32.18 -7.85
C GLN A 41 -1.85 32.70 -6.44
N TRP A 42 -3.11 32.80 -6.02
CA TRP A 42 -3.47 33.18 -4.65
C TRP A 42 -3.01 32.14 -3.61
N ALA A 43 -3.06 30.85 -3.95
CA ALA A 43 -2.55 29.78 -3.10
C ALA A 43 -1.03 29.87 -2.87
N LYS A 44 -0.26 30.44 -3.80
CA LYS A 44 1.20 30.63 -3.65
C LYS A 44 1.56 31.64 -2.55
N GLY A 45 0.67 32.57 -2.24
CA GLY A 45 0.84 33.57 -1.17
C GLY A 45 0.30 33.15 0.20
N SER A 46 -0.49 32.08 0.26
CA SER A 46 -1.03 31.54 1.51
C SER A 46 0.08 30.85 2.30
N LYS A 47 0.45 31.38 3.46
CA LYS A 47 1.34 30.71 4.42
C LYS A 47 0.70 29.36 4.78
N GLY A 48 1.37 28.27 4.39
CA GLY A 48 0.82 26.93 4.36
C GLY A 48 0.12 26.49 5.65
N ASN A 49 -1.21 26.35 5.57
CA ASN A 49 -2.05 25.65 6.52
C ASN A 49 -2.08 24.12 6.26
N ALA A 50 -1.27 23.66 5.29
CA ALA A 50 -1.20 22.27 4.82
C ALA A 50 -0.89 21.25 5.93
N LYS A 51 -0.13 21.64 6.97
CA LYS A 51 0.08 20.76 8.14
C LYS A 51 -1.19 20.59 8.98
N LYS A 52 -1.96 21.67 9.16
CA LYS A 52 -3.22 21.65 9.93
C LYS A 52 -4.32 20.91 9.19
N GLU A 53 -4.43 21.13 7.88
CA GLU A 53 -5.39 20.42 7.01
C GLU A 53 -5.05 18.93 6.87
N ALA A 54 -3.76 18.55 6.81
CA ALA A 54 -3.36 17.15 6.79
C ALA A 54 -3.64 16.44 8.12
N GLU A 55 -3.50 17.12 9.26
CA GLU A 55 -3.88 16.56 10.57
C GLU A 55 -5.39 16.45 10.74
N GLU A 56 -6.14 17.44 10.27
CA GLU A 56 -7.61 17.43 10.33
C GLU A 56 -8.21 16.37 9.41
N ALA A 57 -7.64 16.18 8.21
CA ALA A 57 -8.01 15.09 7.31
C ALA A 57 -7.70 13.71 7.91
N LYS A 58 -6.52 13.53 8.52
CA LYS A 58 -6.17 12.28 9.23
C LYS A 58 -7.10 12.00 10.41
N LYS A 59 -7.50 13.04 11.16
CA LYS A 59 -8.43 12.90 12.28
C LYS A 59 -9.84 12.56 11.81
N ALA A 60 -10.30 13.16 10.70
CA ALA A 60 -11.59 12.85 10.08
C ALA A 60 -11.64 11.41 9.52
N ASP A 61 -10.59 10.96 8.84
CA ASP A 61 -10.50 9.58 8.35
C ASP A 61 -10.40 8.55 9.48
N ALA A 62 -9.67 8.85 10.55
CA ALA A 62 -9.60 8.00 11.72
C ALA A 62 -10.96 7.91 12.44
N ALA A 63 -11.70 9.02 12.54
CA ALA A 63 -13.04 9.03 13.10
C ALA A 63 -14.03 8.23 12.24
N ARG A 64 -13.94 8.33 10.91
CA ARG A 64 -14.77 7.54 9.98
C ARG A 64 -14.50 6.04 10.09
N LYS A 65 -13.22 5.64 10.11
CA LYS A 65 -12.81 4.23 10.29
C LYS A 65 -13.22 3.69 11.65
N LYS A 66 -13.15 4.51 12.71
CA LYS A 66 -13.61 4.12 14.05
C LYS A 66 -15.13 3.91 14.07
N ALA A 67 -15.90 4.82 13.49
CA ALA A 67 -17.35 4.70 13.41
C ALA A 67 -17.79 3.46 12.61
N GLU A 68 -17.10 3.15 11.50
CA GLU A 68 -17.37 1.95 10.71
C GLU A 68 -17.08 0.66 11.48
N ARG A 69 -15.94 0.60 12.19
CA ARG A 69 -15.58 -0.53 13.05
C ARG A 69 -16.55 -0.71 14.21
N ASP A 70 -16.95 0.38 14.87
CA ASP A 70 -17.89 0.34 15.99
C ASP A 70 -19.29 -0.08 15.50
N ALA A 71 -19.70 0.32 14.30
CA ALA A 71 -20.94 -0.14 13.67
C ALA A 71 -20.89 -1.63 13.28
N GLN A 72 -19.74 -2.12 12.78
CA GLN A 72 -19.55 -3.54 12.51
C GLN A 72 -19.61 -4.37 13.80
N LEU A 73 -18.95 -3.93 14.88
CA LEU A 73 -18.97 -4.61 16.17
C LEU A 73 -20.40 -4.64 16.75
N ALA A 74 -21.14 -3.52 16.67
CA ALA A 74 -22.53 -3.48 17.09
C ALA A 74 -23.45 -4.41 16.25
N ALA A 75 -23.20 -4.53 14.94
CA ALA A 75 -23.92 -5.47 14.09
C ALA A 75 -23.57 -6.94 14.43
N GLU A 76 -22.31 -7.23 14.73
CA GLU A 76 -21.88 -8.56 15.19
C GLU A 76 -22.50 -8.90 16.56
N GLU A 77 -22.52 -7.95 17.50
CA GLU A 77 -23.09 -8.15 18.84
C GLU A 77 -24.63 -8.28 18.81
N ALA A 78 -25.30 -7.56 17.90
CA ALA A 78 -26.73 -7.73 17.65
C ALA A 78 -27.07 -9.06 16.96
N SER A 79 -26.15 -9.60 16.15
CA SER A 79 -26.31 -10.90 15.50
C SER A 79 -26.04 -12.08 16.44
N GLN A 80 -25.38 -11.83 17.58
CA GLN A 80 -25.19 -12.88 18.58
C GLN A 80 -26.51 -13.17 19.29
N PRO A 81 -26.98 -14.43 19.30
CA PRO A 81 -28.25 -14.77 19.92
C PRO A 81 -28.17 -14.54 21.44
N SER A 82 -28.91 -13.55 21.93
CA SER A 82 -29.12 -13.31 23.36
C SER A 82 -29.99 -14.44 23.94
N LYS A 83 -29.35 -15.55 24.29
CA LYS A 83 -30.00 -16.61 25.06
C LYS A 83 -30.33 -16.03 26.45
N PRO A 84 -31.59 -16.04 26.91
CA PRO A 84 -31.96 -15.48 28.20
C PRO A 84 -31.25 -16.26 29.32
N LYS A 85 -30.70 -15.52 30.29
CA LYS A 85 -30.14 -16.06 31.54
C LYS A 85 -31.22 -16.84 32.30
N GLY A 86 -31.26 -18.15 32.06
CA GLY A 86 -31.92 -19.13 32.92
C GLY A 86 -31.01 -19.48 34.09
N LYS A 87 -31.49 -19.19 35.31
CA LYS A 87 -30.96 -19.65 36.60
C LYS A 87 -30.76 -21.18 36.57
N SER A 88 -29.55 -21.67 36.81
CA SER A 88 -29.24 -22.68 37.83
C SER A 88 -27.86 -23.33 37.60
N ASN A 89 -27.26 -23.66 38.74
CA ASN A 89 -26.08 -24.49 38.98
C ASN A 89 -24.69 -23.83 38.88
N GLN A 90 -24.12 -23.70 40.07
CA GLN A 90 -22.74 -23.34 40.38
C GLN A 90 -21.73 -24.17 39.58
N PRO A 91 -20.74 -23.56 38.89
CA PRO A 91 -19.58 -24.28 38.41
C PRO A 91 -18.52 -24.35 39.52
N VAL A 92 -18.30 -25.57 40.00
CA VAL A 92 -17.13 -25.98 40.79
C VAL A 92 -15.87 -25.42 40.12
N LYS A 93 -15.05 -24.71 40.91
CA LYS A 93 -13.72 -24.23 40.51
C LYS A 93 -12.83 -25.45 40.20
N LYS A 94 -12.82 -25.87 38.94
CA LYS A 94 -11.79 -26.73 38.38
C LYS A 94 -10.77 -25.79 37.76
N SER A 95 -9.62 -25.65 38.42
CA SER A 95 -8.38 -25.21 37.79
C SER A 95 -8.06 -26.21 36.67
N ARG A 96 -8.68 -26.02 35.50
CA ARG A 96 -8.36 -26.79 34.31
C ARG A 96 -7.29 -25.99 33.59
N GLY A 97 -6.04 -26.29 33.95
CA GLY A 97 -4.90 -25.93 33.13
C GLY A 97 -5.23 -26.25 31.68
N LEU A 98 -4.78 -25.36 30.80
CA LEU A 98 -4.81 -25.57 29.36
C LEU A 98 -4.25 -26.97 29.09
N ASP A 99 -5.11 -27.89 28.66
CA ASP A 99 -4.74 -29.26 28.36
C ASP A 99 -3.97 -29.25 27.02
N LEU A 100 -2.66 -29.06 27.13
CA LEU A 100 -1.72 -29.03 26.02
C LEU A 100 -1.57 -30.40 25.34
N SER A 101 -2.16 -31.48 25.88
CA SER A 101 -2.12 -32.81 25.25
C SER A 101 -2.77 -32.81 23.87
N GLN A 102 -3.74 -31.94 23.62
CA GLN A 102 -4.42 -31.84 22.33
C GLN A 102 -3.58 -31.10 21.26
N LEU A 103 -2.49 -30.43 21.66
CA LEU A 103 -1.54 -29.80 20.72
C LEU A 103 -0.39 -30.75 20.34
N ASP A 104 -0.16 -31.81 21.11
CA ASP A 104 0.89 -32.82 20.87
C ASP A 104 0.45 -33.93 19.89
N ASP A 105 -0.87 -34.15 19.77
CA ASP A 105 -1.45 -35.19 18.89
C ASP A 105 -1.76 -34.70 17.46
N GLN A 106 -1.44 -33.44 17.12
CA GLN A 106 -1.39 -33.01 15.73
C GLN A 106 -0.07 -33.54 15.14
N PRO A 107 -0.07 -34.36 14.07
CA PRO A 107 1.11 -35.09 13.65
C PRO A 107 2.30 -34.16 13.49
N ALA A 108 3.30 -34.38 14.34
CA ALA A 108 4.64 -33.82 14.36
C ALA A 108 5.44 -34.16 13.08
N SER A 109 4.85 -33.98 11.90
CA SER A 109 5.55 -33.98 10.62
C SER A 109 6.41 -32.73 10.46
N ARG A 110 6.19 -31.69 11.28
CA ARG A 110 7.23 -30.72 11.61
C ARG A 110 7.88 -31.12 12.92
N LYS A 111 8.72 -32.16 12.86
CA LYS A 111 9.83 -32.29 13.81
C LYS A 111 10.50 -30.93 13.77
N GLY A 112 10.28 -30.12 14.80
CA GLY A 112 10.98 -28.86 14.99
C GLY A 112 12.43 -29.24 15.12
N ALA A 113 13.14 -29.31 13.99
CA ALA A 113 14.58 -29.20 14.01
C ALA A 113 14.81 -27.96 14.85
N ALA A 114 15.44 -28.12 16.02
CA ALA A 114 15.82 -27.00 16.84
C ALA A 114 16.72 -26.15 15.94
N LEU A 115 16.14 -25.13 15.30
CA LEU A 115 16.84 -24.24 14.40
C LEU A 115 17.79 -23.46 15.31
N ASN A 116 19.08 -23.79 15.24
CA ASN A 116 20.09 -23.15 16.05
C ASN A 116 20.37 -21.78 15.43
N ALA A 117 19.53 -20.81 15.76
CA ALA A 117 19.70 -19.42 15.35
C ALA A 117 20.69 -18.70 16.28
N SER A 118 21.95 -19.13 16.30
CA SER A 118 23.00 -18.38 16.98
C SER A 118 23.41 -17.19 16.11
N GLY A 119 22.93 -15.99 16.45
CA GLY A 119 23.22 -14.73 15.73
C GLY A 119 21.98 -14.08 15.11
N ILE A 120 22.08 -12.77 14.85
CA ILE A 120 20.96 -11.95 14.33
C ILE A 120 20.55 -12.44 12.94
N ASP A 121 21.50 -12.69 12.05
CA ASP A 121 21.21 -13.10 10.67
C ASP A 121 20.52 -14.48 10.62
N ASN A 122 21.01 -15.43 11.43
CA ASN A 122 20.40 -16.76 11.54
C ASN A 122 18.99 -16.69 12.18
N ALA A 123 18.75 -15.76 13.12
CA ALA A 123 17.41 -15.55 13.69
C ALA A 123 16.44 -14.94 12.67
N LEU A 124 16.91 -14.02 11.82
CA LEU A 124 16.12 -13.44 10.72
C LEU A 124 15.79 -14.48 9.66
N ASP A 125 16.71 -15.39 9.34
CA ASP A 125 16.44 -16.51 8.43
C ASP A 125 15.42 -17.48 9.01
N ALA A 126 15.56 -17.86 10.28
CA ALA A 126 14.60 -18.73 10.97
C ALA A 126 13.19 -18.10 11.03
N LEU A 127 13.11 -16.78 11.20
CA LEU A 127 11.85 -16.04 11.12
C LEU A 127 11.30 -15.99 9.69
N SER A 128 12.16 -15.83 8.68
CA SER A 128 11.75 -15.82 7.27
C SER A 128 11.21 -17.17 6.80
N LEU A 129 11.72 -18.27 7.36
CA LEU A 129 11.22 -19.64 7.15
C LEU A 129 9.83 -19.88 7.77
N THR A 130 9.50 -19.16 8.84
CA THR A 130 8.20 -19.27 9.54
C THR A 130 7.18 -18.22 9.09
N GLY A 131 7.64 -17.11 8.51
CA GLY A 131 6.82 -16.01 8.00
C GLY A 131 6.12 -16.33 6.67
N LYS A 132 4.84 -15.97 6.58
CA LYS A 132 3.97 -16.21 5.41
C LYS A 132 4.35 -15.40 4.15
N GLU A 133 5.18 -14.36 4.29
CA GLU A 133 5.59 -13.45 3.20
C GLU A 133 6.71 -13.99 2.30
N SER A 134 7.42 -15.06 2.69
CA SER A 134 8.45 -15.72 1.85
C SER A 134 7.89 -16.39 0.56
N SER A 135 6.59 -16.31 0.34
CA SER A 135 5.85 -17.03 -0.68
C SER A 135 5.74 -16.32 -2.04
N LYS A 136 6.28 -15.10 -2.20
CA LYS A 136 6.25 -14.35 -3.47
C LYS A 136 7.64 -14.25 -4.12
N VAL A 137 8.16 -15.37 -4.61
CA VAL A 137 9.29 -15.31 -5.57
C VAL A 137 8.85 -14.53 -6.81
N ASP A 138 9.61 -13.49 -7.12
CA ASP A 138 9.32 -12.57 -8.22
C ASP A 138 9.74 -13.15 -9.56
N ARG A 139 8.92 -12.89 -10.59
CA ARG A 139 9.17 -13.27 -11.99
C ARG A 139 9.66 -12.11 -12.83
N HIS A 140 9.53 -10.87 -12.33
CA HIS A 140 9.86 -9.65 -13.06
C HIS A 140 10.70 -8.68 -12.22
N PRO A 141 11.96 -9.05 -11.92
CA PRO A 141 12.88 -8.17 -11.19
C PRO A 141 13.08 -6.83 -11.91
N GLU A 142 13.08 -6.81 -13.25
CA GLU A 142 13.19 -5.59 -14.07
C GLU A 142 12.10 -4.55 -13.77
N ARG A 143 10.86 -5.01 -13.53
CA ARG A 143 9.73 -4.10 -13.25
C ARG A 143 9.82 -3.49 -11.86
N ARG A 144 10.41 -4.21 -10.91
CA ARG A 144 10.59 -3.74 -9.54
C ARG A 144 11.86 -2.90 -9.37
N TYR A 145 12.88 -3.11 -10.20
CA TYR A 145 14.15 -2.38 -10.11
C TYR A 145 13.95 -0.86 -10.05
N LYS A 146 13.12 -0.29 -10.94
CA LYS A 146 12.86 1.16 -10.96
C LYS A 146 12.21 1.66 -9.66
N ALA A 147 11.27 0.90 -9.11
CA ALA A 147 10.57 1.27 -7.87
C ALA A 147 11.49 1.12 -6.64
N ALA A 148 12.24 0.02 -6.58
CA ALA A 148 13.21 -0.24 -5.52
C ALA A 148 14.35 0.79 -5.54
N TYR A 149 14.89 1.11 -6.71
CA TYR A 149 15.89 2.16 -6.89
C TYR A 149 15.37 3.53 -6.47
N ALA A 150 14.14 3.90 -6.85
CA ALA A 150 13.55 5.18 -6.44
C ALA A 150 13.32 5.26 -4.92
N ALA A 151 12.91 4.15 -4.28
CA ALA A 151 12.77 4.07 -2.83
C ALA A 151 14.13 4.21 -2.12
N TYR A 152 15.17 3.55 -2.64
CA TYR A 152 16.53 3.63 -2.12
C TYR A 152 17.13 5.03 -2.32
N GLU A 153 16.98 5.62 -3.50
CA GLU A 153 17.41 6.97 -3.81
C GLU A 153 16.77 8.00 -2.87
N ALA A 154 15.46 7.92 -2.64
CA ALA A 154 14.77 8.84 -1.75
C ALA A 154 15.27 8.78 -0.30
N ARG A 155 15.66 7.60 0.19
CA ARG A 155 16.23 7.41 1.54
C ARG A 155 17.68 7.86 1.60
N ARG A 156 18.50 7.44 0.63
CA ARG A 156 19.96 7.59 0.65
C ARG A 156 20.46 8.94 0.14
N MET A 157 19.69 9.63 -0.70
CA MET A 157 20.01 10.98 -1.18
C MET A 157 20.40 11.94 -0.04
N PRO A 158 19.54 12.22 0.97
CA PRO A 158 19.88 13.17 2.03
C PRO A 158 21.12 12.78 2.85
N GLU A 159 21.36 11.49 3.04
CA GLU A 159 22.55 10.97 3.73
C GLU A 159 23.81 11.27 2.92
N VAL A 160 23.78 10.99 1.61
CA VAL A 160 24.90 11.27 0.70
C VAL A 160 25.13 12.77 0.50
N GLU A 161 24.10 13.62 0.60
CA GLU A 161 24.28 15.08 0.56
C GLU A 161 25.03 15.60 1.80
N GLN A 162 24.81 14.98 2.97
CA GLN A 162 25.49 15.31 4.21
C GLN A 162 26.92 14.75 4.25
N GLU A 163 27.12 13.51 3.81
CA GLU A 163 28.44 12.87 3.75
C GLU A 163 29.33 13.53 2.67
N ASN A 164 28.73 13.91 1.54
CA ASN A 164 29.44 14.41 0.36
C ASN A 164 28.84 15.73 -0.17
N PRO A 165 28.94 16.84 0.58
CA PRO A 165 28.35 18.13 0.23
C PRO A 165 28.98 18.76 -1.04
N GLY A 166 30.20 18.35 -1.41
CA GLY A 166 30.90 18.86 -2.60
C GLY A 166 30.55 18.17 -3.92
N LEU A 167 29.89 17.01 -3.89
CA LEU A 167 29.55 16.27 -5.13
C LEU A 167 28.31 16.87 -5.81
N ARG A 168 28.35 16.94 -7.14
CA ARG A 168 27.18 17.33 -7.95
C ARG A 168 26.09 16.26 -7.80
N ARG A 169 24.81 16.67 -7.86
CA ARG A 169 23.65 15.75 -7.74
C ARG A 169 23.77 14.50 -8.63
N GLN A 170 24.27 14.63 -9.85
CA GLN A 170 24.49 13.49 -10.75
C GLN A 170 25.53 12.48 -10.21
N GLN A 171 26.62 12.96 -9.64
CA GLN A 171 27.66 12.10 -9.03
C GLN A 171 27.12 11.40 -7.78
N ARG A 172 26.27 12.08 -6.99
CA ARG A 172 25.57 11.46 -5.84
C ARG A 172 24.63 10.35 -6.30
N MET A 173 23.84 10.58 -7.34
CA MET A 173 22.97 9.55 -7.92
C MET A 173 23.78 8.35 -8.44
N GLU A 174 24.93 8.57 -9.08
CA GLU A 174 25.82 7.49 -9.52
C GLU A 174 26.41 6.68 -8.36
N LEU A 175 26.77 7.35 -7.26
CA LEU A 175 27.24 6.70 -6.04
C LEU A 175 26.14 5.84 -5.40
N ILE A 176 24.95 6.42 -5.24
CA ILE A 176 23.76 5.72 -4.74
C ILE A 176 23.41 4.52 -5.62
N LYS A 177 23.51 4.66 -6.94
CA LYS A 177 23.29 3.53 -7.86
C LYS A 177 24.30 2.41 -7.68
N LYS A 178 25.58 2.73 -7.49
CA LYS A 178 26.61 1.72 -7.21
C LYS A 178 26.40 1.02 -5.87
N GLU A 179 25.93 1.75 -4.85
CA GLU A 179 25.53 1.16 -3.57
C GLU A 179 24.30 0.26 -3.73
N PHE A 180 23.29 0.73 -4.47
CA PHE A 180 22.07 -0.02 -4.74
C PHE A 180 22.33 -1.32 -5.50
N ASP A 181 23.17 -1.27 -6.54
CA ASP A 181 23.48 -2.47 -7.35
C ASP A 181 24.10 -3.59 -6.50
N LYS A 182 24.78 -3.26 -5.40
CA LYS A 182 25.34 -4.21 -4.42
C LYS A 182 24.43 -4.52 -3.23
N SER A 183 23.36 -3.75 -3.04
CA SER A 183 22.46 -3.90 -1.89
C SER A 183 21.54 -5.10 -2.05
N GLU A 184 21.14 -5.70 -0.94
CA GLU A 184 20.09 -6.73 -0.87
C GLU A 184 18.69 -6.18 -1.23
N GLU A 185 18.51 -4.85 -1.20
CA GLU A 185 17.29 -4.18 -1.63
C GLU A 185 17.10 -4.19 -3.17
N ASN A 186 18.14 -4.58 -3.93
CA ASN A 186 18.04 -4.76 -5.37
C ASN A 186 17.31 -6.08 -5.71
N PRO A 187 16.16 -6.03 -6.41
CA PRO A 187 15.42 -7.22 -6.80
C PRO A 187 16.22 -8.24 -7.63
N PHE A 188 17.28 -7.82 -8.32
CA PHE A 188 18.16 -8.73 -9.06
C PHE A 188 19.10 -9.55 -8.18
N ASN A 189 19.44 -9.05 -6.98
CA ASN A 189 20.27 -9.77 -6.02
C ASN A 189 19.44 -10.78 -5.20
N GLN A 190 18.11 -10.73 -5.32
CA GLN A 190 17.18 -11.66 -4.70
C GLN A 190 16.91 -12.87 -5.62
N VAL A 191 16.41 -13.95 -5.02
CA VAL A 191 15.99 -15.13 -5.76
C VAL A 191 14.81 -14.76 -6.66
N HIS A 192 15.00 -14.93 -7.97
CA HIS A 192 14.00 -14.68 -9.00
C HIS A 192 13.83 -15.93 -9.86
N VAL A 193 12.68 -16.08 -10.50
CA VAL A 193 12.41 -17.18 -11.43
C VAL A 193 12.27 -16.62 -12.84
N SER A 194 12.64 -17.41 -13.85
CA SER A 194 12.34 -17.11 -15.25
C SER A 194 10.84 -16.86 -15.46
N PHE A 195 10.53 -15.99 -16.42
CA PHE A 195 9.15 -15.59 -16.71
C PHE A 195 8.28 -16.78 -17.15
N ASP A 196 8.84 -17.69 -17.94
CA ASP A 196 8.14 -18.84 -18.52
C ASP A 196 8.07 -20.06 -17.59
N ALA A 197 8.59 -19.96 -16.36
CA ALA A 197 8.64 -21.11 -15.45
C ALA A 197 7.23 -21.58 -15.04
N SER A 198 7.07 -22.89 -14.99
CA SER A 198 5.84 -23.51 -14.51
C SER A 198 5.63 -23.26 -13.01
N LYS A 199 4.38 -23.38 -12.55
CA LYS A 199 4.07 -23.22 -11.11
C LYS A 199 4.84 -24.23 -10.25
N ASP A 200 5.08 -25.43 -10.78
CA ASP A 200 5.81 -26.49 -10.10
C ASP A 200 7.31 -26.19 -10.03
N GLU A 201 7.91 -25.62 -11.09
CA GLU A 201 9.30 -25.13 -11.05
C GLU A 201 9.49 -24.00 -10.04
N ILE A 202 8.53 -23.07 -9.97
CA ILE A 202 8.56 -21.99 -8.97
C ILE A 202 8.49 -22.55 -7.55
N ALA A 203 7.66 -23.57 -7.31
CA ALA A 203 7.58 -24.26 -6.04
C ALA A 203 8.88 -25.01 -5.71
N ALA A 204 9.47 -25.69 -6.70
CA ALA A 204 10.74 -26.41 -6.54
C ALA A 204 11.91 -25.47 -6.19
N ILE A 205 12.01 -24.30 -6.84
CA ILE A 205 13.04 -23.29 -6.53
C ILE A 205 12.84 -22.74 -5.10
N ARG A 206 11.60 -22.48 -4.70
CA ARG A 206 11.27 -22.05 -3.33
C ARG A 206 11.66 -23.09 -2.29
N ASP A 207 11.31 -24.36 -2.54
CA ASP A 207 11.62 -25.45 -1.65
C ASP A 207 13.13 -25.72 -1.58
N ALA A 208 13.86 -25.53 -2.69
CA ALA A 208 15.31 -25.64 -2.71
C ALA A 208 15.99 -24.55 -1.85
N GLU A 209 15.55 -23.29 -1.97
CA GLU A 209 16.06 -22.19 -1.15
C GLU A 209 15.67 -22.33 0.32
N ARG A 210 14.44 -22.79 0.59
CA ARG A 210 13.98 -23.14 1.93
C ARG A 210 14.84 -24.25 2.56
N LYS A 211 15.11 -25.32 1.82
CA LYS A 211 15.98 -26.41 2.29
C LYS A 211 17.42 -25.94 2.52
N LYS A 212 17.94 -25.05 1.68
CA LYS A 212 19.29 -24.49 1.82
C LYS A 212 19.43 -23.64 3.09
N THR A 213 18.42 -22.82 3.38
CA THR A 213 18.35 -22.00 4.60
C THR A 213 18.13 -22.87 5.84
N GLU A 214 17.23 -23.86 5.77
CA GLU A 214 17.05 -24.86 6.84
C GLU A 214 18.36 -25.62 7.12
N ALA A 215 19.06 -26.10 6.09
CA ALA A 215 20.34 -26.79 6.24
C ALA A 215 21.42 -25.93 6.92
N ARG A 216 21.44 -24.62 6.65
CA ARG A 216 22.34 -23.65 7.31
C ARG A 216 22.02 -23.51 8.80
N LEU A 217 20.74 -23.52 9.17
CA LEU A 217 20.25 -23.33 10.54
C LEU A 217 20.27 -24.59 11.40
N THR A 218 20.36 -25.76 10.77
CA THR A 218 20.48 -27.04 11.45
C THR A 218 21.91 -27.50 11.69
N LYS A 219 22.90 -26.78 11.15
CA LYS A 219 24.32 -27.08 11.30
C LYS A 219 24.88 -26.39 12.55
#